data_AF-A0A2N5YVI8-F1
#
_entry.id   AF-A0A2N5YVI8-F1
#
_cell.length_a   1.000
_cell.length_b   1.000
_cell.length_c   1.000
_cell.angle_alpha   90.00
_cell.angle_beta   90.00
_cell.angle_gamma   90.00
#
_symmetry.space_group_name_H-M   'P 1'
#
loop_
_entity.id
_entity.type
_entity.pdbx_description
1 polymer ?
#
loop_
_entity_poly.entity_id
_entity_poly.type
_entity_poly.pdbx_seq_one_letter_code
_entity_poly.pdbx_strand_id
1 'polypeptide(L)' 'MPAIGAFYLQSVREFGNYPNAGIYAAVKIKRLRGFFKLSNFNSIAMPKDYYLLYAIPDNPFSFNFGISWEFYD' A
#
# COMPACT_ATOMS: atom_id res chain seq x y z
N MET A 1 8.61 -16.52 4.54
CA MET A 1 7.34 -16.98 5.15
C MET A 1 7.63 -17.39 6.58
N PRO A 2 7.00 -16.85 7.65
CA PRO A 2 7.10 -17.49 8.95
C PRO A 2 6.12 -18.66 8.95
N ALA A 3 6.53 -19.78 8.36
CA ALA A 3 5.70 -20.96 8.14
C ALA A 3 5.39 -21.76 9.43
N ILE A 4 5.78 -21.27 10.62
CA ILE A 4 5.73 -22.03 11.87
C ILE A 4 4.97 -21.29 12.99
N GLY A 5 4.44 -20.08 12.76
CA GLY A 5 3.76 -19.33 13.84
C GLY A 5 4.63 -19.07 15.08
N ALA A 6 5.95 -19.25 14.96
CA ALA A 6 6.92 -18.94 15.99
C ALA A 6 7.14 -17.43 16.01
N PHE A 7 6.60 -16.77 17.02
CA PHE A 7 6.87 -15.36 17.30
C PHE A 7 8.16 -15.28 18.10
N TYR A 8 9.13 -14.51 17.60
CA TYR A 8 10.34 -14.18 18.34
C TYR A 8 10.15 -12.81 18.97
N LEU A 9 10.44 -12.70 20.27
CA LEU A 9 10.46 -11.40 20.95
C LEU A 9 11.67 -10.61 20.41
N GLN A 10 11.43 -9.66 19.52
CA GLN A 10 12.47 -8.83 18.94
C GLN A 10 12.52 -7.49 19.70
N SER A 11 13.63 -7.24 20.39
CA SER A 11 13.89 -6.03 21.19
C SER A 11 15.06 -5.19 20.65
N VAL A 12 15.60 -5.56 19.49
CA VAL A 12 16.86 -5.02 18.94
C VAL A 12 16.67 -3.66 18.24
N ARG A 13 15.48 -3.39 17.69
CA ARG A 13 15.19 -2.17 16.94
C ARG A 13 13.72 -1.81 17.03
N GLU A 14 13.42 -0.58 17.41
CA GLU A 14 12.08 -0.02 17.29
C GLU A 14 11.78 0.25 15.81
N PHE A 15 10.65 -0.24 15.30
CA PHE A 15 10.16 0.04 13.95
C PHE A 15 8.67 0.41 13.99
N GLY A 16 8.21 1.19 13.02
CA GLY A 16 6.84 1.69 12.95
C GLY A 16 6.72 3.18 13.29
N ASN A 17 5.61 3.56 13.95
CA ASN A 17 5.28 4.95 14.30
C ASN A 17 5.30 5.94 13.13
N TYR A 18 4.85 5.49 11.96
CA TYR A 18 4.60 6.37 10.82
C TYR A 18 3.11 6.37 10.46
N PRO A 19 2.50 7.53 10.17
CA PRO A 19 1.17 7.57 9.62
C PRO A 19 1.19 6.98 8.21
N ASN A 20 0.41 5.93 7.93
CA ASN A 20 0.23 5.41 6.57
C ASN A 20 -1.05 6.03 5.97
N ALA A 21 -0.90 6.75 4.86
CA ALA A 21 -2.02 7.39 4.19
C ALA A 21 -2.01 7.12 2.68
N GLY A 22 -3.22 6.96 2.13
CA GLY A 22 -3.46 6.70 0.72
C GLY A 22 -4.64 7.50 0.19
N ILE A 23 -4.63 7.76 -1.11
CA ILE A 23 -5.71 8.43 -1.84
C ILE A 23 -6.26 7.43 -2.85
N TYR A 24 -7.58 7.32 -2.91
CA TYR A 24 -8.28 6.51 -3.90
C TYR A 24 -9.40 7.32 -4.53
N ALA A 25 -9.50 7.28 -5.86
CA ALA A 25 -10.60 7.86 -6.58
C ALA A 25 -11.05 6.91 -7.69
N ALA A 26 -12.35 6.82 -7.86
CA ALA A 26 -12.97 6.02 -8.91
C ALA A 26 -14.06 6.85 -9.61
N VAL A 27 -14.18 6.62 -10.91
CA VAL A 27 -15.17 7.28 -11.75
C VAL A 27 -15.89 6.23 -12.59
N LYS A 28 -17.19 6.44 -12.79
CA LYS A 28 -18.00 5.65 -13.72
C LYS A 28 -18.77 6.60 -14.64
N ILE A 29 -18.55 6.48 -15.94
CA ILE A 29 -19.24 7.24 -16.98
C ILE A 29 -19.83 6.26 -17.99
N LYS A 30 -21.15 6.05 -17.93
CA LYS A 30 -21.87 5.07 -18.78
C LYS A 30 -21.19 3.68 -18.73
N ARG A 31 -20.45 3.33 -19.80
CA ARG A 31 -19.74 2.06 -20.01
C ARG A 31 -18.26 2.10 -19.58
N LEU A 32 -17.73 3.28 -19.30
CA LEU A 32 -16.35 3.52 -18.85
C LEU A 32 -16.30 3.50 -17.32
N ARG A 33 -15.41 2.69 -16.76
CA ARG A 33 -15.02 2.71 -15.35
C ARG A 33 -13.52 3.00 -15.27
N GLY A 34 -13.13 3.95 -14.44
CA GLY A 34 -11.74 4.29 -14.19
C GLY A 34 -11.47 4.38 -12.70
N PHE A 35 -10.25 4.05 -12.29
CA PHE A 35 -9.78 4.33 -10.94
C PHE A 35 -8.31 4.75 -10.94
N PHE A 36 -7.91 5.48 -9.91
CA PHE A 36 -6.52 5.64 -9.53
C PHE A 36 -6.37 5.54 -8.01
N LYS A 37 -5.21 5.06 -7.59
CA LYS A 37 -4.83 4.82 -6.20
C LYS A 37 -3.40 5.26 -5.98
N LEU A 38 -3.19 6.12 -4.99
CA LEU A 38 -1.89 6.45 -4.41
C LEU A 38 -1.82 5.76 -3.06
N SER A 39 -0.86 4.85 -2.89
CA SER A 39 -0.60 4.17 -1.60
C SER A 39 0.65 4.74 -0.97
N ASN A 40 0.69 4.84 0.36
CA ASN A 40 1.85 5.28 1.12
C ASN A 40 2.40 6.66 0.68
N PHE A 41 1.53 7.64 0.38
CA PHE A 41 1.99 8.93 -0.14
C PHE A 41 2.83 9.72 0.88
N ASN A 42 2.56 9.51 2.17
CA ASN A 42 3.34 10.02 3.29
C ASN A 42 4.82 9.59 3.23
N SER A 43 5.14 8.50 2.50
CA SER A 43 6.51 7.99 2.37
C SER A 43 7.45 8.82 1.51
N ILE A 44 6.92 9.83 0.83
CA ILE A 44 7.73 10.81 0.09
C ILE A 44 8.33 11.86 1.05
N ALA A 45 7.66 12.15 2.17
CA ALA A 45 8.03 13.22 3.10
C ALA A 45 8.63 12.73 4.44
N MET A 46 8.72 11.41 4.65
CA MET A 46 9.18 10.79 5.90
C MET A 46 10.33 9.80 5.65
N PRO A 47 11.18 9.53 6.67
CA PRO A 47 12.22 8.51 6.59
C PRO A 47 11.66 7.14 6.22
N LYS A 48 12.40 6.40 5.38
CA LYS A 48 12.00 5.08 4.86
C LYS A 48 12.12 3.94 5.87
N ASP A 49 11.61 4.12 7.09
CA ASP A 49 11.59 3.11 8.15
C ASP A 49 10.32 2.24 8.11
N TYR A 50 9.84 1.96 6.89
CA TYR A 50 8.62 1.20 6.65
C TYR A 50 8.88 -0.30 6.77
N TYR A 51 8.87 -0.83 7.98
CA TYR A 51 8.91 -2.27 8.25
C TYR A 51 7.62 -2.69 8.94
N LEU A 52 6.86 -3.58 8.31
CA LEU A 52 5.66 -4.19 8.91
C LEU A 52 6.06 -5.14 10.05
N LEU A 53 7.20 -5.82 9.88
CA LEU A 53 7.85 -6.73 10.82
C LEU A 53 9.37 -6.71 10.56
N TYR A 54 10.17 -7.23 11.49
CA TYR A 54 11.61 -7.41 11.29
C TYR A 54 11.89 -8.15 9.96
N ALA A 55 12.66 -7.53 9.07
CA ALA A 55 12.99 -8.01 7.73
C ALA A 55 11.81 -8.16 6.73
N ILE A 56 10.62 -7.63 7.05
CA ILE A 56 9.48 -7.54 6.11
C ILE A 56 9.21 -6.06 5.81
N PRO A 57 9.64 -5.55 4.64
CA PRO A 57 9.37 -4.17 4.28
C PRO A 57 7.87 -3.95 4.07
N ASP A 58 7.36 -2.79 4.48
CA ASP A 58 6.05 -2.32 4.06
C ASP A 58 6.08 -1.94 2.58
N ASN A 59 4.91 -1.82 1.99
CA ASN A 59 4.77 -1.42 0.61
C ASN A 59 5.31 0.02 0.42
N PRO A 60 6.19 0.30 -0.55
CA PRO A 60 6.64 1.68 -0.82
C PRO A 60 5.51 2.53 -1.42
N PHE A 61 5.77 3.82 -1.61
CA PHE A 61 4.91 4.69 -2.42
C PHE A 61 4.59 4.03 -3.76
N SER A 62 3.30 3.89 -4.06
CA SER A 62 2.84 3.19 -5.26
C SER A 62 1.66 3.91 -5.89
N PHE A 63 1.76 4.18 -7.19
CA PHE A 63 0.67 4.66 -8.03
C PHE A 63 0.09 3.50 -8.84
N ASN A 64 -1.21 3.26 -8.69
CA ASN A 64 -1.94 2.22 -9.42
C ASN A 64 -3.14 2.88 -10.12
N PHE A 65 -3.40 2.52 -11.36
CA PHE A 65 -4.58 2.97 -12.09
C PHE A 65 -5.17 1.84 -12.90
N GLY A 66 -6.43 1.97 -13.28
CA GLY A 66 -7.07 1.01 -14.17
C GLY A 66 -8.28 1.61 -14.87
N ILE A 67 -8.52 1.11 -16.07
CA ILE A 67 -9.64 1.49 -16.93
C ILE A 67 -10.32 0.21 -17.39
N SER A 68 -11.64 0.18 -17.32
CA SER A 68 -12.48 -0.91 -17.79
C SER A 68 -13.59 -0.33 -18.66
N TRP A 69 -13.83 -0.97 -19.82
CA TRP A 69 -14.89 -0.59 -20.74
C TRP A 69 -15.73 -1.82 -21.06
N GLU A 70 -17.02 -1.73 -20.74
CA GLU A 70 -18.03 -2.72 -21.10
C GLU A 70 -18.49 -2.52 -22.57
N PHE A 71 -18.19 -3.47 -23.46
CA PHE A 71 -18.67 -3.48 -24.85
C PHE A 71 -19.88 -4.41 -24.97
N TYR A 72 -21.08 -3.83 -24.98
CA TYR A 72 -22.30 -4.53 -25.33
C TYR A 72 -23.00 -3.77 -26.45
N ASP A 73 -23.54 -4.51 -27.41
CA ASP A 73 -24.42 -4.01 -28.48
C ASP A 73 -25.86 -3.91 -27.94
#